data_AF-A0A259F262-F1
#
_entry.id   AF-A0A259F262-F1
#
_cell.length_a   1.000
_cell.length_b   1.000
_cell.length_c   1.000
_cell.angle_alpha   90.00
_cell.angle_beta   90.00
_cell.angle_gamma   90.00
#
_symmetry.space_group_name_H-M   'P 1'
#
loop_
_entity.id
_entity.type
_entity.pdbx_description
1 polymer ?
#
loop_
_entity_poly.entity_id
_entity_poly.type
_entity_poly.pdbx_seq_one_letter_code
_entity_poly.pdbx_strand_id
1 'polypeptide(L)'
;MKLGKISPLAFSHMKQRGISIAALNDLITHGQVEKQFDGAQVVYLDSPVPSPSWTSRPQPRLYAVMDAAGDVLTVEKRVRLRG
;
A
#
# COMPACT_ATOMS: atom_id res chain seq x y z
N MET A 1 -11.16 7.38 -5.27
CA MET A 1 -11.13 7.97 -3.91
C MET A 1 -10.11 9.10 -3.90
N LYS A 2 -10.19 10.04 -2.95
CA LYS A 2 -9.24 11.17 -2.87
C LYS A 2 -8.23 10.90 -1.77
N LEU A 3 -6.95 11.11 -2.05
CA LEU A 3 -5.89 11.05 -1.05
C LEU A 3 -6.16 12.11 0.04
N GLY A 4 -6.23 11.66 1.29
CA GLY A 4 -6.35 12.50 2.47
C GLY A 4 -4.99 13.05 2.90
N LYS A 5 -4.81 13.22 4.21
CA LYS A 5 -3.55 13.62 4.82
C LYS A 5 -2.56 12.45 4.82
N ILE A 6 -1.28 12.75 4.67
CA ILE A 6 -0.21 11.76 4.76
C ILE A 6 0.45 11.93 6.12
N SER A 7 0.54 10.86 6.91
CA SER A 7 1.24 10.91 8.19
C SER A 7 2.73 11.22 7.99
N PRO A 8 3.41 11.88 8.94
CA PRO A 8 4.86 12.13 8.85
C PRO A 8 5.68 10.85 8.70
N LEU A 9 5.19 9.75 9.27
CA LEU A 9 5.80 8.42 9.16
C LEU A 9 5.68 7.89 7.73
N ALA A 10 4.47 7.91 7.17
CA ALA A 10 4.22 7.51 5.78
C ALA A 10 5.05 8.36 4.82
N PHE A 11 5.10 9.68 5.02
CA PHE A 11 5.90 10.59 4.20
C PHE A 11 7.40 10.28 4.26
N SER A 12 7.93 9.96 5.45
CA SER A 12 9.33 9.56 5.63
C SER A 12 9.65 8.26 4.88
N HIS A 13 8.76 7.27 4.97
CA HIS A 13 8.91 6.00 4.24
C HIS A 13 8.78 6.18 2.72
N MET A 14 7.84 7.00 2.26
CA MET A 14 7.73 7.36 0.84
C MET A 14 9.03 7.98 0.32
N LYS A 15 9.60 8.93 1.06
CA LYS A 15 10.87 9.58 0.70
C LYS A 15 12.04 8.60 0.68
N GLN A 16 12.15 7.72 1.67
CA GLN A 16 13.19 6.67 1.70
C GLN A 16 13.09 5.69 0.54
N ARG A 17 11.87 5.46 0.03
CA ARG A 17 11.60 4.51 -1.06
C ARG A 17 11.53 5.16 -2.44
N GLY A 18 11.64 6.49 -2.52
CA GLY A 18 11.52 7.23 -3.79
C GLY A 18 10.09 7.27 -4.35
N ILE A 19 9.06 7.09 -3.51
CA ILE A 19 7.66 7.09 -3.93
C ILE A 19 7.15 8.53 -3.89
N SER A 20 6.71 9.03 -5.05
CA SER A 20 6.11 10.36 -5.14
C SER A 20 4.64 10.31 -4.71
N ILE A 21 4.13 11.44 -4.20
CA ILE A 21 2.71 11.59 -3.85
C ILE A 21 1.83 11.39 -5.09
N ALA A 22 2.28 11.83 -6.26
CA ALA A 22 1.59 11.62 -7.52
C ALA A 22 1.48 10.14 -7.87
N ALA A 23 2.56 9.36 -7.71
CA ALA A 23 2.53 7.92 -7.91
C ALA A 23 1.59 7.22 -6.93
N LEU A 24 1.56 7.64 -5.66
CA LEU A 24 0.62 7.09 -4.68
C LEU A 24 -0.84 7.38 -5.06
N ASN A 25 -1.14 8.60 -5.50
CA ASN A 25 -2.49 8.98 -5.91
C ASN A 25 -2.94 8.22 -7.17
N ASP A 26 -2.01 7.98 -8.10
CA ASP A 26 -2.23 7.13 -9.26
C ASP A 26 -2.53 5.68 -8.84
N LEU A 27 -1.75 5.12 -7.91
CA LEU A 27 -1.94 3.76 -7.39
C LEU A 27 -3.24 3.59 -6.57
N ILE A 28 -3.70 4.63 -5.87
CA ILE A 28 -5.02 4.61 -5.21
C ILE A 28 -6.16 4.54 -6.23
N THR A 29 -5.96 5.13 -7.40
CA THR A 29 -7.01 5.26 -8.43
C THR A 29 -6.99 4.10 -9.41
N HIS A 30 -5.81 3.63 -9.78
CA HIS A 30 -5.58 2.65 -10.84
C HIS A 30 -4.86 1.37 -10.36
N GLY A 31 -4.32 1.37 -9.14
CA GLY A 31 -3.58 0.25 -8.59
C GLY A 31 -4.45 -0.78 -7.87
N GLN A 32 -3.79 -1.73 -7.22
CA GLN A 32 -4.46 -2.77 -6.44
C GLN A 32 -4.75 -2.25 -5.03
N VAL A 33 -6.02 -2.16 -4.67
CA VAL A 33 -6.48 -1.73 -3.35
C VAL A 33 -7.25 -2.87 -2.67
N GLU A 34 -6.79 -3.30 -1.50
CA GLU A 34 -7.52 -4.22 -0.63
C GLU A 34 -8.20 -3.44 0.49
N LYS A 35 -9.51 -3.63 0.65
CA LYS A 35 -10.27 -3.05 1.76
C LYS A 35 -10.25 -4.00 2.95
N GLN A 36 -9.81 -3.51 4.11
CA GLN A 36 -9.85 -4.22 5.38
C GLN A 36 -11.20 -4.03 6.09
N PHE A 37 -11.47 -4.91 7.04
CA PHE A 37 -12.77 -5.03 7.73
C PHE A 37 -13.08 -3.83 8.63
N ASP A 38 -12.04 -3.13 9.08
CA ASP A 38 -12.08 -1.90 9.88
C ASP A 38 -12.32 -0.63 9.04
N GLY A 39 -12.47 -0.77 7.72
CA GLY A 39 -12.56 0.37 6.80
C GLY A 39 -11.21 0.92 6.36
N ALA A 40 -10.10 0.43 6.94
CA ALA A 40 -8.76 0.70 6.44
C ALA A 40 -8.58 0.08 5.06
N GLN A 41 -7.64 0.63 4.29
CA GLN A 41 -7.34 0.18 2.95
C GLN A 41 -5.84 -0.03 2.80
N VAL A 42 -5.50 -1.02 1.99
CA VAL A 42 -4.13 -1.42 1.69
C VAL A 42 -3.92 -1.23 0.20
N VAL A 43 -3.13 -0.22 -0.16
CA VAL A 43 -2.78 0.09 -1.56
C VAL A 43 -1.42 -0.51 -1.85
N TYR A 44 -1.34 -1.44 -2.78
CA TYR A 44 -0.07 -2.05 -3.16
C TYR A 44 0.73 -1.09 -4.05
N LEU A 45 1.99 -0.83 -3.67
CA LEU A 45 2.88 0.12 -4.36
C LEU A 45 3.83 -0.56 -5.34
N ASP A 46 3.94 -1.89 -5.26
CA ASP A 46 4.60 -2.69 -6.29
C ASP A 46 3.64 -2.92 -7.47
N SER A 47 4.20 -2.78 -8.69
CA SER A 47 3.52 -3.10 -9.95
C SER A 47 3.00 -4.54 -9.96
N PRO A 48 1.91 -4.87 -10.69
CA PRO A 48 1.33 -6.21 -10.64
C PRO A 48 2.25 -7.20 -11.34
N VAL A 49 3.06 -7.93 -10.57
CA VAL A 49 3.60 -9.20 -11.07
C VAL A 49 2.45 -10.22 -11.01
N PRO A 50 2.13 -10.88 -12.14
CA PRO A 50 0.95 -11.70 -12.24
C PRO A 50 1.07 -12.97 -11.39
N SER A 51 -0.09 -13.34 -10.88
CA SER A 51 -0.55 -14.70 -10.57
C SER A 51 -0.27 -15.30 -9.17
N PRO A 52 -1.29 -15.99 -8.62
CA PRO A 52 -1.21 -16.72 -7.37
C PRO A 52 -0.57 -18.08 -7.63
N SER A 53 0.76 -18.18 -7.64
CA SER A 53 1.37 -19.49 -7.46
C SER A 53 1.38 -19.80 -5.96
N TRP A 54 0.46 -20.65 -5.53
CA TRP A 54 0.38 -21.19 -4.15
C TRP A 54 1.70 -21.86 -3.68
N THR A 55 2.64 -22.03 -4.62
CA THR A 55 3.97 -22.63 -4.46
C THR A 55 5.11 -21.63 -4.24
N SER A 56 4.92 -20.33 -4.44
CA SER A 56 6.02 -19.36 -4.27
C SER A 56 5.94 -18.66 -2.91
N ARG A 57 7.09 -18.64 -2.22
CA ARG A 57 7.32 -18.01 -0.91
C ARG A 57 6.61 -16.66 -0.81
N PRO A 58 6.02 -16.29 0.36
CA PRO A 58 5.41 -14.98 0.52
C PRO A 58 6.45 -13.90 0.29
N GLN A 59 6.42 -13.30 -0.91
CA GLN A 59 7.33 -12.22 -1.22
C GLN A 59 6.86 -10.98 -0.45
N PRO A 60 7.78 -10.27 0.21
CA PRO A 60 7.44 -9.04 0.91
C PRO A 60 6.98 -8.00 -0.12
N ARG A 61 5.68 -7.68 -0.15
CA ARG A 61 5.11 -6.66 -1.04
C ARG A 61 5.08 -5.31 -0.36
N LEU A 62 5.39 -4.25 -1.10
CA LEU A 62 5.27 -2.89 -0.60
C LEU A 62 3.82 -2.41 -0.69
N TYR A 63 3.31 -1.83 0.39
CA TYR A 63 1.95 -1.30 0.46
C TYR A 63 1.88 -0.04 1.31
N ALA A 64 0.93 0.82 0.98
CA ALA A 64 0.48 1.92 1.82
C ALA A 64 -0.78 1.51 2.57
N VAL A 65 -0.82 1.77 3.87
CA VAL A 65 -2.05 1.66 4.68
C VAL A 65 -2.71 3.01 4.73
N MET A 66 -4.01 3.01 4.47
CA MET A 66 -4.87 4.17 4.55
C MET A 66 -6.03 3.88 5.51
N ASP A 67 -6.49 4.90 6.21
CA ASP A 67 -7.70 4.82 7.03
C ASP A 67 -8.97 5.01 6.17
N ALA A 68 -10.15 4.75 6.73
CA ALA A 68 -11.45 4.96 6.12
C ALA A 68 -11.67 6.42 5.67
N ALA A 69 -11.00 7.38 6.31
CA ALA A 69 -10.99 8.80 5.91
C ALA A 69 -10.14 9.09 4.64
N GLY A 70 -9.35 8.12 4.18
CA GLY A 70 -8.39 8.29 3.09
C GLY A 70 -7.03 8.83 3.53
N ASP A 71 -6.78 8.91 4.84
CA ASP A 71 -5.49 9.35 5.39
C ASP A 71 -4.46 8.21 5.30
N VAL A 72 -3.25 8.50 4.81
CA VAL A 72 -2.16 7.53 4.70
C VAL A 72 -1.47 7.41 6.05
N LEU A 73 -1.64 6.26 6.71
CA LEU A 73 -1.14 5.99 8.04
C LEU A 73 0.33 5.55 8.02
N THR A 74 0.68 4.62 7.12
CA THR A 74 2.05 4.10 6.99
C THR A 74 2.31 3.56 5.59
N VAL A 75 3.58 3.43 5.23
CA VAL A 75 4.03 2.74 4.01
C VAL A 75 5.03 1.67 4.42
N GLU A 76 4.62 0.42 4.29
CA GLU A 76 5.34 -0.73 4.84
C GLU A 76 5.50 -1.85 3.83
N LYS A 77 6.43 -2.77 4.13
CA LYS A 77 6.69 -3.97 3.35
C LYS A 77 6.21 -5.19 4.12
N ARG A 78 5.11 -5.83 3.71
CA ARG A 78 4.54 -6.99 4.42
C ARG A 78 5.02 -8.23 3.71
N VAL A 79 5.75 -9.07 4.44
CA VAL A 79 5.71 -10.51 4.18
C VAL A 79 4.32 -10.96 4.62
N ARG A 80 3.53 -11.60 3.75
CA ARG A 80 2.40 -12.42 4.21
C ARG A 80 2.99 -13.55 5.06
N LEU A 81 3.16 -13.33 6.36
CA LEU A 81 3.40 -14.43 7.29
C LEU A 81 2.11 -15.24 7.28
N ARG A 82 2.19 -16.46 6.74
CA ARG A 82 1.12 -17.47 6.86
C ARG A 82 0.70 -17.52 8.34
N GLY A 83 -0.55 -17.18 8.60
CA GLY A 83 -1.32 -17.68 9.74
C GLY A 83 -2.33 -18.66 9.17
#